data_AF-A0A9X0PHA0-F1
#
_entry.id   AF-A0A9X0PHA0-F1
#
_cell.length_a   1.000
_cell.length_b   1.000
_cell.length_c   1.000
_cell.angle_alpha   90.00
_cell.angle_beta   90.00
_cell.angle_gamma   90.00
#
_symmetry.space_group_name_H-M   'P 1'
#
loop_
_entity.id
_entity.type
_entity.pdbx_description
1 polymer ?
#
loop_
_entity_poly.entity_id
_entity_poly.type
_entity_poly.pdbx_seq_one_letter_code
_entity_poly.pdbx_strand_id
1 'polypeptide(L)' 'TVIPRLLEVCEYIDGSLSSGLRRKCSIKEALEDNELAGITTHAFYMLNDDGTLTLIWKDGEMVE' A
#
# COMPACT_ATOMS: atom_id res chain seq x y z
N THR A 1 5.85 3.29 11.40
CA THR A 1 7.13 2.75 10.89
C THR A 1 7.27 3.08 9.42
N VAL A 2 8.43 3.57 8.99
CA VAL A 2 8.71 3.83 7.57
C VAL A 2 9.16 2.53 6.92
N ILE A 3 8.54 2.17 5.79
CA ILE A 3 8.84 0.94 5.05
C ILE A 3 9.64 1.31 3.80
N PRO A 4 10.83 0.72 3.58
CA PRO A 4 11.68 1.08 2.46
C PRO A 4 11.04 0.87 1.09
N ARG A 5 10.28 -0.22 0.92
CA ARG A 5 9.59 -0.60 -0.31
C ARG A 5 8.20 -1.13 0.03
N LEU A 6 7.22 -0.26 -0.07
CA LEU A 6 5.82 -0.52 0.24
C LEU A 6 5.04 -0.66 -1.06
N LEU A 7 4.64 -1.87 -1.41
CA LEU A 7 3.79 -2.12 -2.56
C LEU A 7 2.33 -1.99 -2.13
N GLU A 8 1.57 -1.13 -2.79
CA GLU A 8 0.14 -0.95 -2.58
C GLU A 8 -0.67 -1.60 -3.70
N VAL A 9 -1.83 -2.14 -3.33
CA VAL A 9 -2.88 -2.54 -4.27
C VAL A 9 -4.06 -1.63 -4.02
N CYS A 10 -4.51 -0.93 -5.05
CA CYS A 10 -5.51 0.13 -4.92
C CYS A 10 -6.46 0.19 -6.12
N GLU A 11 -7.53 0.95 -5.94
CA GLU A 11 -8.58 1.19 -6.92
C GLU A 11 -8.79 2.69 -7.08
N TYR A 12 -8.75 3.17 -8.33
CA TYR A 12 -9.03 4.56 -8.65
C TYR A 12 -10.54 4.82 -8.74
N ILE A 13 -10.91 6.11 -8.76
CA ILE A 13 -12.31 6.57 -8.83
C ILE A 13 -13.06 6.01 -10.05
N ASP A 14 -12.35 5.68 -11.14
CA ASP A 14 -12.93 5.07 -12.35
C ASP A 14 -13.13 3.55 -12.25
N GLY A 15 -12.83 2.95 -11.09
CA GLY A 15 -12.91 1.51 -10.83
C GLY A 15 -11.71 0.72 -11.36
N SER A 16 -10.67 1.39 -11.90
CA SER A 16 -9.46 0.70 -12.34
C SER A 16 -8.62 0.21 -11.16
N LEU A 17 -8.28 -1.08 -11.19
CA LEU A 17 -7.36 -1.68 -10.23
C LEU A 17 -5.91 -1.45 -10.66
N SER A 18 -5.06 -1.09 -9.71
CA SER A 18 -3.66 -0.82 -9.93
C SER A 18 -2.81 -1.29 -8.76
N SER A 19 -1.50 -1.39 -9.00
CA SER A 19 -0.50 -1.61 -7.96
C SER A 19 0.66 -0.63 -8.11
N GLY A 20 1.09 -0.04 -7.01
CA GLY A 20 2.13 0.99 -6.98
C GLY A 20 3.22 0.68 -5.97
N LEU A 21 4.49 0.95 -6.30
CA LEU A 21 5.59 0.83 -5.35
C LEU A 21 5.93 2.20 -4.77
N ARG A 22 5.68 2.38 -3.48
CA ARG A 22 6.13 3.53 -2.69
C ARG A 22 7.47 3.23 -2.04
N ARG A 23 8.37 4.21 -2.05
CA ARG A 23 9.69 4.09 -1.43
C ARG A 23 9.75 4.95 -0.17
N LYS A 24 10.28 4.39 0.92
CA LYS A 24 10.46 5.08 2.21
C LYS A 24 9.18 5.78 2.68
N CYS A 25 8.08 5.03 2.72
CA CYS A 25 6.77 5.54 3.08
C CYS A 25 6.19 4.70 4.22
N SER A 26 5.44 5.31 5.13
CA SER A 26 4.64 4.57 6.11
C SER A 26 3.24 4.26 5.55
N ILE A 27 2.60 3.21 6.09
CA ILE A 27 1.21 2.86 5.74
C ILE A 27 0.27 4.04 5.99
N LYS A 28 0.46 4.77 7.10
CA LYS A 28 -0.37 5.92 7.45
C LYS A 28 -0.28 7.02 6.39
N GLU A 29 0.94 7.42 6.02
CA GLU A 29 1.16 8.43 4.97
C GLU A 29 0.56 7.99 3.64
N ALA A 30 0.74 6.72 3.25
CA ALA A 30 0.17 6.19 2.02
C ALA A 30 -1.37 6.23 2.01
N LEU A 31 -2.01 5.90 3.13
CA LEU A 31 -3.47 5.98 3.27
C LEU A 31 -3.97 7.43 3.21
N GLU A 32 -3.30 8.36 3.89
CA GLU A 32 -3.64 9.80 3.86
C GLU A 32 -3.50 10.38 2.44
N ASP A 33 -2.41 10.04 1.73
CA ASP A 33 -2.22 10.43 0.33
C ASP A 33 -3.31 9.87 -0.59
N ASN A 34 -3.66 8.59 -0.41
CA ASN A 34 -4.67 7.92 -1.22
C ASN A 34 -6.07 8.49 -0.95
N GLU A 35 -6.42 8.78 0.30
CA GLU A 35 -7.68 9.45 0.67
C GLU A 35 -7.80 10.83 -0.02
N LEU A 36 -6.74 11.64 0.03
CA LEU A 36 -6.70 12.94 -0.66
C LEU A 36 -6.86 12.83 -2.18
N ALA A 37 -6.41 11.73 -2.77
CA ALA A 37 -6.52 11.44 -4.19
C ALA A 37 -7.82 10.70 -4.59
N GLY A 38 -8.69 10.35 -3.63
CA GLY A 38 -9.88 9.53 -3.86
C GLY A 38 -9.56 8.09 -4.30
N ILE A 39 -8.39 7.57 -3.91
CA ILE A 39 -7.92 6.22 -4.20
C ILE A 39 -8.29 5.30 -3.04
N THR A 40 -8.95 4.19 -3.33
CA THR A 40 -9.26 3.17 -2.34
C THR A 40 -8.09 2.20 -2.22
N THR A 41 -7.53 2.04 -1.03
CA THR A 41 -6.42 1.08 -0.79
C THR A 41 -6.97 -0.25 -0.29
N HIS A 42 -6.62 -1.34 -0.96
CA HIS A 42 -7.05 -2.69 -0.62
C HIS A 42 -6.01 -3.44 0.23
N ALA A 43 -4.73 -3.31 -0.11
CA ALA A 43 -3.67 -4.00 0.61
C ALA A 43 -2.32 -3.28 0.50
N PHE A 44 -1.47 -3.49 1.51
CA PHE A 44 -0.05 -3.16 1.47
C PHE A 44 0.81 -4.39 1.71
N TYR A 45 1.87 -4.48 0.92
CA TYR A 45 2.92 -5.48 1.04
C TYR A 45 4.27 -4.81 1.25
N MET A 46 5.14 -5.43 2.05
CA MET A 46 6.55 -5.10 2.06
C MET A 46 7.25 -5.91 0.97
N LEU A 47 8.00 -5.24 0.10
CA LEU A 47 8.87 -5.90 -0.88
C LEU A 47 10.26 -6.13 -0.28
N ASN A 48 10.58 -7.40 -0.04
CA ASN A 48 11.83 -7.85 0.56
C ASN A 48 12.99 -7.79 -0.45
N ASP A 49 14.23 -7.87 0.05
CA ASP A 49 15.43 -7.80 -0.81
C ASP A 49 15.57 -9.04 -1.73
N ASP A 50 14.98 -10.16 -1.34
CA ASP A 50 14.94 -11.41 -2.13
C ASP A 50 13.82 -11.42 -3.18
N GLY A 51 13.07 -10.32 -3.32
CA GLY A 51 11.96 -10.18 -4.26
C GLY A 51 10.63 -10.76 -3.78
N THR A 52 10.57 -11.31 -2.56
CA THR A 52 9.31 -11.79 -1.98
C THR A 52 8.46 -10.64 -1.44
N LEU A 53 7.16 -10.88 -1.32
CA LEU A 53 6.19 -9.93 -0.78
C LEU A 53 5.63 -10.46 0.55
N THR A 54 5.68 -9.63 1.58
CA THR A 54 5.01 -9.91 2.86
C THR A 54 3.78 -9.02 2.98
N LEU A 55 2.59 -9.62 3.07
CA LEU A 55 1.36 -8.87 3.37
C LEU A 55 1.46 -8.33 4.80
N ILE A 56 1.22 -7.03 4.97
CA ILE A 56 1.36 -6.37 6.28
C ILE A 56 0.13 -5.56 6.67
N TRP A 57 -0.73 -5.23 5.72
CA TRP A 57 -1.99 -4.54 5.98
C TRP A 57 -2.99 -4.88 4.88
N LYS A 58 -4.25 -5.06 5.26
CA LYS A 58 -5.35 -5.36 4.33
C LYS A 58 -6.68 -4.89 4.91
N ASP A 59 -7.52 -4.28 4.06
CA ASP A 59 -8.91 -3.94 4.38
C ASP A 59 -9.12 -3.19 5.71
N GLY A 60 -8.19 -2.30 6.09
CA GLY A 60 -8.27 -1.54 7.35
C GLY A 60 -7.41 -2.06 8.49
N GLU A 61 -6.92 -3.32 8.40
CA GLU A 61 -6.27 -3.99 9.52
C GLU A 61 -4.81 -4.36 9.22
N MET A 62 -3.95 -4.29 10.24
CA MET A 62 -2.58 -4.82 10.18
C MET A 62 -2.62 -6.34 10.23
N VAL A 63 -1.71 -7.00 9.51
CA VAL A 63 -1.55 -8.45 9.56
C VAL A 63 -0.47 -8.82 10.60
N GLU A 64 -0.75 -9.83 11.43
CA GLU A 64 0.19 -10.41 12.42
C GLU A 64 1.27 -11.29 11.78
#